data_AF-A0A1V2DXD5-F1
#
_entry.id   AF-A0A1V2DXD5-F1
#
_cell.length_a   1.000
_cell.length_b   1.000
_cell.length_c   1.000
_cell.angle_alpha   90.00
_cell.angle_beta   90.00
_cell.angle_gamma   90.00
#
_symmetry.space_group_name_H-M   'P 1'
#
loop_
_entity.id
_entity.type
_entity.pdbx_description
1 polymer ?
#
loop_
_entity_poly.entity_id
_entity_poly.type
_entity_poly.pdbx_seq_one_letter_code
_entity_poly.pdbx_strand_id
1 'polypeptide(L)'
;MIETSNDSLPTPEGVLALVRPGGARGLRAWDAADALLLDTAHDYLREQPDARVLVVDDAFGALGLGLARARPDLVADNATLASALRANRARNPGCPPVAAPSDWRAPPSGPYDLVLLRIPRQADYLGWLLRWLNGVLAAQGRLLAGGMIKHLPDRSVALFAEAVRTDTVLPARKKARVVVCRRGEARLADWPDTWKGYRLDDGLTFEGLPAVFSRDRLDQGTRRLLPWVARAVAALPPQARMLDLACGNGILGISALVRRPDLMATFVDVSSQALMSAGHNLARACPGVDAAFLHQDGLAGSEGPFELILLNPPFHDGGAVGDHIALRLLRQAAQRLAPGGRLLLVGNRHLGYHRSLRRWFSRVRQLDADPKFVVFEAGRS
;
A
#
# COMPACT_ATOMS: atom_id res chain seq x y z
N MET A 1 -16.12 -15.33 -17.30
CA MET A 1 -15.08 -16.05 -16.53
C MET A 1 -13.74 -15.73 -17.15
N ILE A 2 -12.84 -15.06 -16.44
CA ILE A 2 -11.49 -14.76 -16.92
C ILE A 2 -10.60 -15.86 -16.35
N GLU A 3 -10.12 -16.77 -17.21
CA GLU A 3 -9.06 -17.71 -16.84
C GLU A 3 -7.82 -16.91 -16.42
N THR A 4 -7.58 -16.85 -15.11
CA THR A 4 -6.29 -16.44 -14.55
C THR A 4 -5.30 -17.55 -14.85
N SER A 5 -4.20 -17.26 -15.58
CA SER A 5 -3.13 -18.24 -15.71
C SER A 5 -2.61 -18.59 -14.31
N ASN A 6 -2.77 -19.84 -13.90
CA ASN A 6 -2.21 -20.33 -12.64
C ASN A 6 -0.68 -20.31 -12.78
N ASP A 7 0.02 -19.55 -11.93
CA ASP A 7 1.47 -19.57 -11.87
C ASP A 7 1.91 -20.50 -10.74
N SER A 8 2.53 -21.62 -11.12
CA SER A 8 3.07 -22.60 -10.18
C SER A 8 4.41 -22.14 -9.62
N LEU A 9 4.50 -21.95 -8.30
CA LEU A 9 5.73 -21.70 -7.56
C LEU A 9 6.26 -23.02 -7.00
N PRO A 10 7.41 -23.54 -7.48
CA PRO A 10 8.09 -24.64 -6.81
C PRO A 10 8.67 -24.16 -5.48
N THR A 11 8.40 -24.90 -4.40
CA THR A 11 9.00 -24.73 -3.08
C THR A 11 9.64 -26.05 -2.65
N PRO A 12 10.52 -26.04 -1.62
CA PRO A 12 11.07 -27.27 -1.05
C PRO A 12 10.02 -28.24 -0.50
N GLU A 13 8.82 -27.76 -0.17
CA GLU A 13 7.72 -28.56 0.39
C GLU A 13 6.66 -29.00 -0.63
N GLY A 14 6.79 -28.57 -1.89
CA GLY A 14 5.83 -28.88 -2.95
C GLY A 14 5.61 -27.71 -3.90
N VAL A 15 4.59 -27.81 -4.74
CA VAL A 15 4.25 -26.75 -5.70
C VAL A 15 3.05 -25.97 -5.20
N LEU A 16 3.16 -24.64 -5.14
CA LEU A 16 2.06 -23.74 -4.85
C LEU A 16 1.45 -23.20 -6.13
N ALA A 17 0.15 -23.39 -6.31
CA ALA A 17 -0.63 -22.75 -7.37
C ALA A 17 -1.05 -21.35 -6.92
N LEU A 18 -0.44 -20.30 -7.48
CA LEU A 18 -0.69 -18.92 -7.08
C LEU A 18 -1.29 -18.10 -8.24
N VAL A 19 -2.16 -17.15 -7.89
CA VAL A 19 -2.70 -16.14 -8.80
C VAL A 19 -2.53 -14.75 -8.20
N ARG A 20 -2.40 -13.75 -9.07
CA ARG A 20 -2.41 -12.34 -8.70
C ARG A 20 -3.84 -11.81 -8.77
N PRO A 21 -4.54 -11.59 -7.64
CA PRO A 21 -5.90 -11.06 -7.68
C PRO A 21 -5.92 -9.68 -8.35
N GLY A 22 -6.86 -9.47 -9.28
CA GLY A 22 -7.02 -8.19 -9.97
C GLY A 22 -5.91 -7.84 -10.98
N GLY A 23 -4.94 -8.72 -11.23
CA GLY A 23 -3.84 -8.47 -12.18
C GLY A 23 -4.24 -8.59 -13.65
N ALA A 24 -3.52 -7.86 -14.51
CA ALA A 24 -3.59 -8.04 -15.96
C ALA A 24 -3.02 -9.41 -16.40
N ARG A 25 -3.43 -9.91 -17.58
CA ARG A 25 -2.94 -11.17 -18.15
C ARG A 25 -1.41 -11.16 -18.23
N GLY A 26 -0.77 -12.24 -17.77
CA GLY A 26 0.68 -12.45 -17.84
C GLY A 26 1.50 -11.93 -16.63
N LEU A 27 0.86 -11.32 -15.63
CA LEU A 27 1.52 -10.94 -14.37
C LEU A 27 1.40 -12.06 -13.34
N ARG A 28 2.55 -12.43 -12.75
CA ARG A 28 2.64 -13.52 -11.78
C ARG A 28 2.43 -13.04 -10.35
N ALA A 29 1.97 -13.96 -9.50
CA ALA A 29 1.80 -13.76 -8.06
C ALA A 29 3.12 -13.83 -7.27
N TRP A 30 4.19 -14.24 -7.93
CA TRP A 30 5.50 -14.44 -7.32
C TRP A 30 6.61 -14.19 -8.35
N ASP A 31 7.82 -13.96 -7.87
CA ASP A 31 9.03 -13.84 -8.70
C ASP A 31 10.21 -14.64 -8.16
N ALA A 32 11.35 -14.59 -8.84
CA ALA A 32 12.51 -15.39 -8.46
C ALA A 32 13.09 -15.04 -7.08
N ALA A 33 12.79 -13.85 -6.53
CA ALA A 33 13.19 -13.49 -5.19
C ALA A 33 12.37 -14.24 -4.15
N ASP A 34 11.06 -14.41 -4.38
CA ASP A 34 10.20 -15.22 -3.50
C ASP A 34 10.72 -16.65 -3.40
N ALA A 35 11.03 -17.28 -4.54
CA ALA A 35 11.57 -18.64 -4.57
C ALA A 35 12.94 -18.73 -3.87
N LEU A 36 13.82 -17.75 -4.07
CA LEU A 36 15.15 -17.75 -3.44
C LEU A 36 15.07 -17.53 -1.92
N LEU A 37 14.16 -16.67 -1.47
CA LEU A 37 13.86 -16.48 -0.06
C LEU A 37 13.33 -17.77 0.57
N LEU A 38 12.38 -18.45 -0.08
CA LEU A 38 11.83 -19.71 0.40
C LEU A 38 12.91 -20.78 0.53
N ASP A 39 13.73 -21.00 -0.50
CA ASP A 39 14.79 -22.02 -0.44
C ASP A 39 15.75 -21.74 0.74
N THR A 40 16.18 -20.49 0.89
CA THR A 40 17.08 -20.07 1.97
C THR A 40 16.44 -20.22 3.35
N ALA A 41 15.14 -19.91 3.47
CA ALA A 41 14.40 -20.03 4.71
C ALA A 41 14.21 -21.51 5.12
N HIS A 42 13.93 -22.40 4.17
CA HIS A 42 13.80 -23.83 4.46
C HIS A 42 15.11 -24.43 4.94
N ASP A 43 16.25 -24.04 4.35
CA ASP A 43 17.56 -24.47 4.85
C ASP A 43 17.80 -24.06 6.30
N TYR A 44 17.44 -22.83 6.67
CA TYR A 44 17.50 -22.37 8.06
C TYR A 44 16.57 -23.17 8.98
N LEU A 45 15.32 -23.41 8.55
CA LEU A 45 14.31 -24.10 9.35
C LEU A 45 14.58 -25.59 9.53
N ARG A 46 15.35 -26.23 8.62
CA ARG A 46 15.84 -27.61 8.85
C ARG A 46 16.78 -27.70 10.04
N GLU A 47 17.56 -26.65 10.29
CA GLU A 47 18.48 -26.57 11.43
C GLU A 47 17.79 -26.05 12.70
N GLN A 48 16.79 -25.19 12.54
CA GLN A 48 16.05 -24.52 13.62
C GLN A 48 14.53 -24.69 13.41
N PRO A 49 13.96 -25.89 13.62
CA PRO A 49 12.55 -26.16 13.29
C PRO A 49 11.54 -25.38 14.14
N ASP A 50 11.94 -24.98 15.35
CA ASP A 50 11.09 -24.23 16.28
C ASP A 50 11.28 -22.70 16.17
N ALA A 51 12.02 -22.23 15.15
CA ALA A 51 12.27 -20.80 14.94
C ALA A 51 10.97 -20.02 14.75
N ARG A 52 10.81 -18.92 15.48
CA ARG A 52 9.69 -18.01 15.27
C ARG A 52 9.92 -17.17 14.02
N VAL A 53 9.03 -17.29 13.05
CA VAL A 53 9.18 -16.68 11.71
C VAL A 53 8.29 -15.45 11.55
N LEU A 54 8.85 -14.38 10.96
CA LEU A 54 8.12 -13.22 10.47
C LEU A 54 8.32 -13.06 8.96
N VAL A 55 7.25 -12.74 8.25
CA VAL A 55 7.29 -12.38 6.82
C VAL A 55 6.78 -10.95 6.66
N VAL A 56 7.59 -10.11 6.03
CA VAL A 56 7.35 -8.68 5.82
C VAL A 56 7.15 -8.38 4.34
N ASP A 57 6.04 -7.70 4.02
CA ASP A 57 5.67 -7.26 2.67
C ASP A 57 5.61 -8.38 1.62
N ASP A 58 5.02 -9.52 2.00
CA ASP A 58 4.59 -10.51 1.01
C ASP A 58 3.55 -9.87 0.07
N ALA A 59 3.77 -9.98 -1.24
CA ALA A 59 2.91 -9.30 -2.21
C ALA A 59 1.56 -10.01 -2.39
N PHE A 60 1.58 -11.34 -2.48
CA PHE A 60 0.39 -12.14 -2.83
C PHE A 60 0.28 -13.45 -2.03
N GLY A 61 1.06 -13.61 -0.98
CA GLY A 61 1.01 -14.79 -0.10
C GLY A 61 1.99 -15.90 -0.49
N ALA A 62 2.96 -15.63 -1.38
CA ALA A 62 3.92 -16.65 -1.83
C ALA A 62 4.81 -17.13 -0.68
N LEU A 63 5.30 -16.19 0.15
CA LEU A 63 6.16 -16.48 1.28
C LEU A 63 5.35 -17.03 2.46
N GLY A 64 4.20 -16.40 2.75
CA GLY A 64 3.32 -16.83 3.84
C GLY A 64 2.79 -18.25 3.66
N LEU A 65 2.33 -18.60 2.45
CA LEU A 65 1.89 -19.97 2.13
C LEU A 65 3.06 -20.94 2.01
N GLY A 66 4.19 -20.48 1.45
CA GLY A 66 5.40 -21.29 1.29
C GLY A 66 6.06 -21.67 2.62
N LEU A 67 5.77 -20.94 3.70
CA LEU A 67 6.27 -21.20 5.06
C LEU A 67 5.16 -21.59 6.04
N ALA A 68 3.97 -21.95 5.55
CA ALA A 68 2.79 -22.13 6.40
C ALA A 68 2.98 -23.15 7.54
N ARG A 69 3.85 -24.16 7.39
CA ARG A 69 4.18 -25.11 8.46
C ARG A 69 4.90 -24.46 9.65
N ALA A 70 5.72 -23.44 9.40
CA ALA A 70 6.39 -22.65 10.42
C ALA A 70 5.47 -21.61 11.09
N ARG A 71 4.19 -21.53 10.66
CA ARG A 71 3.16 -20.63 11.18
C ARG A 71 3.66 -19.16 11.31
N PRO A 72 4.14 -18.54 10.21
CA PRO A 72 4.76 -17.24 10.27
C PRO A 72 3.75 -16.17 10.70
N ASP A 73 4.22 -15.22 11.49
CA ASP A 73 3.55 -13.92 11.63
C ASP A 73 3.75 -13.14 10.31
N LEU A 74 2.73 -12.38 9.92
CA LEU A 74 2.70 -11.63 8.67
C LEU A 74 2.42 -10.15 8.96
N VAL A 75 3.19 -9.27 8.35
CA VAL A 75 2.95 -7.81 8.37
C VAL A 75 3.21 -7.22 6.99
N ALA A 76 2.34 -6.32 6.53
CA ALA A 76 2.52 -5.64 5.26
C ALA A 76 1.84 -4.27 5.23
N ASP A 77 2.41 -3.34 4.44
CA ASP A 77 1.75 -2.06 4.14
C ASP A 77 0.75 -2.16 2.97
N ASN A 78 -0.02 -3.25 2.91
CA ASN A 78 -0.89 -3.53 1.78
C ASN A 78 -2.15 -4.33 2.16
N ALA A 79 -3.30 -3.65 2.17
CA ALA A 79 -4.61 -4.26 2.46
C ALA A 79 -5.00 -5.42 1.54
N THR A 80 -4.40 -5.52 0.34
CA THR A 80 -4.72 -6.61 -0.61
C THR A 80 -4.22 -7.97 -0.15
N LEU A 81 -3.19 -8.03 0.72
CA LEU A 81 -2.53 -9.28 1.10
C LEU A 81 -3.49 -10.28 1.76
N ALA A 82 -4.36 -9.82 2.65
CA ALA A 82 -5.35 -10.70 3.31
C ALA A 82 -6.29 -11.37 2.30
N SER A 83 -6.70 -10.65 1.25
CA SER A 83 -7.53 -11.22 0.19
C SER A 83 -6.75 -12.15 -0.73
N ALA A 84 -5.48 -11.82 -1.02
CA ALA A 84 -4.60 -12.65 -1.83
C ALA A 84 -4.25 -13.98 -1.15
N LEU A 85 -3.93 -13.95 0.15
CA LEU A 85 -3.71 -15.15 0.96
C LEU A 85 -4.93 -16.06 0.93
N ARG A 86 -6.15 -15.53 1.16
CA ARG A 86 -7.38 -16.34 1.09
C ARG A 86 -7.60 -16.96 -0.29
N ALA A 87 -7.44 -16.17 -1.36
CA ALA A 87 -7.62 -16.65 -2.72
C ALA A 87 -6.59 -17.71 -3.13
N ASN A 88 -5.32 -17.52 -2.77
CA ASN A 88 -4.23 -18.46 -3.08
C ASN A 88 -4.28 -19.68 -2.17
N ARG A 89 -4.70 -19.52 -0.92
CA ARG A 89 -4.97 -20.63 -0.01
C ARG A 89 -6.03 -21.58 -0.56
N ALA A 90 -7.15 -21.06 -1.06
CA ALA A 90 -8.23 -21.88 -1.62
C ALA A 90 -7.76 -22.75 -2.80
N ARG A 91 -6.67 -22.37 -3.47
CA ARG A 91 -6.04 -23.13 -4.56
C ARG A 91 -5.02 -24.17 -4.08
N ASN A 92 -4.64 -24.12 -2.80
CA ASN A 92 -3.64 -25.00 -2.19
C ASN A 92 -4.24 -25.66 -0.92
N PRO A 93 -5.24 -26.56 -1.08
CA PRO A 93 -6.00 -27.11 0.04
C PRO A 93 -5.14 -27.91 1.05
N GLY A 94 -4.02 -28.48 0.61
CA GLY A 94 -3.08 -29.25 1.45
C GLY A 94 -2.05 -28.43 2.22
N CYS A 95 -1.95 -27.13 1.97
CA CYS A 95 -1.11 -26.25 2.78
C CYS A 95 -1.72 -26.17 4.22
N PRO A 96 -1.03 -25.71 5.28
CA PRO A 96 -1.64 -25.36 6.59
C PRO A 96 -2.24 -23.95 6.67
N PRO A 97 -3.27 -23.66 7.52
CA PRO A 97 -3.79 -22.31 7.67
C PRO A 97 -2.70 -21.30 8.04
N VAL A 98 -2.77 -20.10 7.49
CA VAL A 98 -1.84 -18.99 7.76
C VAL A 98 -2.59 -17.88 8.47
N ALA A 99 -1.92 -17.22 9.42
CA ALA A 99 -2.50 -16.10 10.17
C ALA A 99 -2.93 -14.96 9.23
N ALA A 100 -3.92 -14.18 9.66
CA ALA A 100 -4.25 -12.94 8.95
C ALA A 100 -3.07 -11.97 9.07
N PRO A 101 -2.69 -11.28 7.97
CA PRO A 101 -1.62 -10.30 8.04
C PRO A 101 -2.04 -9.12 8.92
N SER A 102 -1.14 -8.72 9.80
CA SER A 102 -1.20 -7.44 10.51
C SER A 102 -0.77 -6.29 9.60
N ASP A 103 -1.04 -5.06 10.03
CA ASP A 103 -0.58 -3.84 9.37
C ASP A 103 0.17 -2.93 10.33
N TRP A 104 0.74 -1.83 9.84
CA TRP A 104 1.65 -1.00 10.64
C TRP A 104 0.98 -0.20 11.77
N ARG A 105 -0.36 -0.24 11.88
CA ARG A 105 -1.09 0.32 13.03
C ARG A 105 -1.05 -0.61 14.24
N ALA A 106 -0.84 -1.91 14.01
CA ALA A 106 -0.70 -2.94 15.05
C ALA A 106 0.29 -4.02 14.60
N PRO A 107 1.58 -3.67 14.41
CA PRO A 107 2.59 -4.62 13.95
C PRO A 107 2.90 -5.66 15.04
N PRO A 108 3.39 -6.85 14.68
CA PRO A 108 3.55 -7.92 15.63
C PRO A 108 4.83 -7.71 16.47
N SER A 109 4.82 -8.22 17.70
CA SER A 109 5.94 -8.10 18.63
C SER A 109 6.90 -9.29 18.53
N GLY A 110 8.20 -8.99 18.48
CA GLY A 110 9.26 -9.99 18.53
C GLY A 110 9.50 -10.57 19.94
N PRO A 111 10.62 -11.25 20.16
CA PRO A 111 11.70 -11.49 19.19
C PRO A 111 11.33 -12.54 18.13
N TYR A 112 11.92 -12.43 16.94
CA TYR A 112 11.86 -13.41 15.84
C TYR A 112 13.23 -13.99 15.55
N ASP A 113 13.30 -15.30 15.33
CA ASP A 113 14.54 -16.01 15.00
C ASP A 113 14.84 -15.93 13.50
N LEU A 114 13.80 -15.82 12.67
CA LEU A 114 13.91 -15.68 11.23
C LEU A 114 12.93 -14.63 10.71
N VAL A 115 13.44 -13.66 9.94
CA VAL A 115 12.64 -12.67 9.24
C VAL A 115 12.89 -12.79 7.75
N LEU A 116 11.83 -12.87 6.95
CA LEU A 116 11.88 -12.67 5.51
C LEU A 116 11.35 -11.29 5.17
N LEU A 117 12.13 -10.51 4.42
CA LEU A 117 11.74 -9.19 3.93
C LEU A 117 11.75 -9.20 2.41
N ARG A 118 10.60 -8.90 1.79
CA ARG A 118 10.59 -8.52 0.38
C ARG A 118 11.05 -7.07 0.28
N ILE A 119 12.20 -6.83 -0.36
CA ILE A 119 12.78 -5.49 -0.44
C ILE A 119 11.83 -4.56 -1.20
N PRO A 120 11.32 -3.47 -0.59
CA PRO A 120 10.45 -2.53 -1.26
C PRO A 120 11.23 -1.71 -2.28
N ARG A 121 10.51 -1.07 -3.22
CA ARG A 121 11.13 -0.22 -4.25
C ARG A 121 11.55 1.15 -3.71
N GLN A 122 10.93 1.58 -2.61
CA GLN A 122 11.15 2.87 -1.99
C GLN A 122 12.32 2.78 -1.00
N ALA A 123 13.35 3.60 -1.22
CA ALA A 123 14.55 3.62 -0.38
C ALA A 123 14.21 3.97 1.09
N ASP A 124 13.42 5.02 1.31
CA ASP A 124 13.04 5.44 2.66
C ASP A 124 12.24 4.34 3.37
N TYR A 125 11.35 3.63 2.66
CA TYR A 125 10.60 2.53 3.26
C TYR A 125 11.50 1.34 3.61
N LEU A 126 12.47 0.99 2.76
CA LEU A 126 13.50 -0.01 3.11
C LEU A 126 14.29 0.42 4.37
N GLY A 127 14.73 1.68 4.42
CA GLY A 127 15.46 2.23 5.56
C GLY A 127 14.67 2.19 6.87
N TRP A 128 13.36 2.43 6.79
CA TRP A 128 12.42 2.30 7.90
C TRP A 128 12.26 0.86 8.36
N LEU A 129 12.02 -0.07 7.43
CA LEU A 129 11.85 -1.49 7.73
C LEU A 129 13.08 -2.09 8.39
N LEU A 130 14.29 -1.83 7.88
CA LEU A 130 15.53 -2.35 8.46
C LEU A 130 15.73 -1.89 9.91
N ARG A 131 15.40 -0.63 10.21
CA ARG A 131 15.46 -0.07 11.58
C ARG A 131 14.38 -0.62 12.50
N TRP A 132 13.15 -0.80 11.99
CA TRP A 132 12.09 -1.48 12.74
C TRP A 132 12.46 -2.93 13.06
N LEU A 133 13.05 -3.64 12.09
CA LEU A 133 13.45 -5.03 12.22
C LEU A 133 14.52 -5.25 13.30
N ASN A 134 15.43 -4.30 13.50
CA ASN A 134 16.34 -4.36 14.66
C ASN A 134 15.60 -4.36 16.00
N GLY A 135 14.39 -3.78 16.04
CA GLY A 135 13.37 -3.84 17.10
C GLY A 135 12.97 -5.24 17.51
N VAL A 136 12.69 -6.07 16.50
CA VAL A 136 11.96 -7.33 16.68
C VAL A 136 12.79 -8.56 16.36
N LEU A 137 14.00 -8.42 15.83
CA LEU A 137 14.89 -9.56 15.56
C LEU A 137 15.56 -10.04 16.85
N ALA A 138 15.56 -11.36 17.07
CA ALA A 138 16.29 -12.01 18.15
C ALA A 138 17.79 -11.69 18.07
N ALA A 139 18.51 -11.79 19.18
CA ALA A 139 19.94 -11.48 19.22
C ALA A 139 20.76 -12.33 18.23
N GLN A 140 20.38 -13.59 18.05
CA GLN A 140 20.97 -14.54 17.09
C GLN A 140 20.09 -14.77 15.86
N GLY A 141 19.02 -13.99 15.69
CA GLY A 141 18.08 -14.14 14.59
C GLY A 141 18.68 -13.70 13.25
N ARG A 142 18.11 -14.23 12.17
CA ARG A 142 18.52 -13.89 10.79
C ARG A 142 17.44 -13.11 10.05
N LEU A 143 17.88 -12.12 9.29
CA LEU A 143 17.09 -11.42 8.30
C LEU A 143 17.49 -11.89 6.90
N LEU A 144 16.54 -12.42 6.14
CA LEU A 144 16.64 -12.74 4.73
C LEU A 144 15.91 -11.66 3.93
N ALA A 145 16.64 -10.74 3.31
CA ALA A 145 16.05 -9.66 2.53
C ALA A 145 16.22 -9.93 1.03
N GLY A 146 15.12 -10.09 0.30
CA GLY A 146 15.13 -10.54 -1.09
C GLY A 146 14.39 -9.62 -2.05
N GLY A 147 14.91 -9.45 -3.26
CA GLY A 147 14.23 -8.70 -4.31
C GLY A 147 14.80 -8.97 -5.71
N MET A 148 14.01 -8.61 -6.72
CA MET A 148 14.48 -8.58 -8.11
C MET A 148 15.45 -7.40 -8.30
N ILE A 149 16.64 -7.64 -8.85
CA ILE A 149 17.73 -6.64 -8.94
C ILE A 149 17.25 -5.33 -9.58
N LYS A 150 16.48 -5.42 -10.67
CA LYS A 150 15.91 -4.25 -11.38
C LYS A 150 14.87 -3.44 -10.59
N HIS A 151 14.49 -3.90 -9.41
CA HIS A 151 13.50 -3.27 -8.54
C HIS A 151 14.08 -2.87 -7.18
N LEU A 152 15.36 -3.18 -6.93
CA LEU A 152 16.03 -2.73 -5.72
C LEU A 152 16.22 -1.22 -5.79
N PRO A 153 16.01 -0.48 -4.68
CA PRO A 153 16.30 0.95 -4.63
C PRO A 153 17.79 1.21 -4.88
N ASP A 154 18.12 2.31 -5.56
CA ASP A 154 19.51 2.69 -5.87
C ASP A 154 20.39 2.81 -4.61
N ARG A 155 19.79 3.27 -3.49
CA ARG A 155 20.48 3.42 -2.19
C ARG A 155 20.46 2.17 -1.31
N SER A 156 19.98 1.03 -1.82
CA SER A 156 19.81 -0.19 -1.00
C SER A 156 21.10 -0.61 -0.28
N VAL A 157 22.23 -0.66 -0.97
CA VAL A 157 23.53 -1.06 -0.38
C VAL A 157 23.90 -0.21 0.84
N ALA A 158 23.79 1.12 0.71
CA ALA A 158 24.07 2.05 1.81
C ALA A 158 23.11 1.84 2.99
N LEU A 159 21.81 1.68 2.71
CA LEU A 159 20.81 1.44 3.76
C LEU A 159 21.06 0.15 4.54
N PHE A 160 21.46 -0.93 3.87
CA PHE A 160 21.85 -2.17 4.55
C PHE A 160 23.08 -1.95 5.43
N ALA A 161 24.12 -1.30 4.92
CA ALA A 161 25.34 -1.02 5.67
C ALA A 161 25.10 -0.12 6.90
N GLU A 162 24.20 0.85 6.79
CA GLU A 162 23.84 1.76 7.88
C GLU A 162 22.97 1.09 8.97
N ALA A 163 22.06 0.20 8.58
CA ALA A 163 21.02 -0.27 9.48
C ALA A 163 21.28 -1.65 10.09
N VAL A 164 21.87 -2.59 9.36
CA VAL A 164 21.97 -4.00 9.77
C VAL A 164 23.38 -4.56 9.56
N ARG A 165 23.72 -5.64 10.27
CA ARG A 165 24.99 -6.33 10.05
C ARG A 165 24.81 -7.33 8.90
N THR A 166 25.39 -7.05 7.74
CA THR A 166 25.31 -7.95 6.58
C THR A 166 26.32 -9.09 6.74
N ASP A 167 25.85 -10.33 6.77
CA ASP A 167 26.71 -11.52 6.85
C ASP A 167 27.19 -11.94 5.46
N THR A 168 26.24 -12.07 4.53
CA THR A 168 26.55 -12.49 3.16
C THR A 168 25.48 -12.03 2.17
N VAL A 169 25.88 -11.92 0.91
CA VAL A 169 24.99 -11.68 -0.22
C VAL A 169 25.02 -12.90 -1.12
N LEU A 170 23.88 -13.59 -1.23
CA LEU A 170 23.81 -14.83 -2.01
C LEU A 170 24.01 -14.58 -3.51
N PRO A 171 24.51 -15.58 -4.27
CA PRO A 171 24.60 -15.50 -5.72
C PRO A 171 23.25 -15.13 -6.36
N ALA A 172 23.30 -14.32 -7.42
CA ALA A 172 22.07 -13.93 -8.10
C ALA A 172 21.45 -15.12 -8.82
N ARG A 173 20.13 -15.32 -8.67
CA ARG A 173 19.39 -16.40 -9.32
C ARG A 173 18.21 -15.82 -10.10
N LYS A 174 18.17 -16.03 -11.43
CA LYS A 174 17.10 -15.51 -12.31
C LYS A 174 16.83 -14.01 -12.09
N LYS A 175 17.90 -13.21 -11.94
CA LYS A 175 17.88 -11.76 -11.66
C LYS A 175 17.31 -11.37 -10.27
N ALA A 176 17.14 -12.31 -9.36
CA ALA A 176 16.86 -12.06 -7.95
C ALA A 176 18.15 -12.11 -7.11
N ARG A 177 18.11 -11.42 -5.97
CA ARG A 177 19.19 -11.37 -4.98
C ARG A 177 18.58 -11.51 -3.60
N VAL A 178 19.27 -12.23 -2.71
CA VAL A 178 18.95 -12.30 -1.27
C VAL A 178 20.20 -11.86 -0.49
N VAL A 179 19.99 -10.98 0.48
CA VAL A 179 20.98 -10.52 1.44
C VAL A 179 20.65 -11.17 2.78
N VAL A 180 21.63 -11.83 3.40
CA VAL A 180 21.52 -12.43 4.72
C VAL A 180 22.16 -11.48 5.73
N CYS A 181 21.38 -11.04 6.70
CA CYS A 181 21.79 -10.09 7.71
C CYS A 181 21.50 -10.61 9.12
N ARG A 182 22.18 -10.00 10.09
CA ARG A 182 21.90 -10.06 11.52
C ARG A 182 21.42 -8.70 12.01
N ARG A 183 20.85 -8.71 13.20
CA ARG A 183 20.44 -7.50 13.93
C ARG A 183 21.60 -6.50 14.01
N GLY A 184 21.33 -5.26 13.61
CA GLY A 184 22.15 -4.08 13.85
C GLY A 184 21.65 -3.27 15.04
N GLU A 185 22.19 -2.05 15.19
CA GLU A 185 21.90 -1.17 16.32
C GLU A 185 20.92 -0.04 15.98
N ALA A 186 20.84 0.37 14.70
CA ALA A 186 19.99 1.48 14.26
C ALA A 186 18.50 1.25 14.57
N ARG A 187 17.82 2.24 15.14
CA ARG A 187 16.41 2.19 15.54
C ARG A 187 15.57 3.27 14.85
N LEU A 188 14.25 3.08 14.87
CA LEU A 188 13.30 4.07 14.35
C LEU A 188 13.21 5.34 15.22
N ALA A 189 13.33 5.22 16.54
CA ALA A 189 13.14 6.33 17.47
C ALA A 189 14.06 7.53 17.15
N ASP A 190 15.26 7.26 16.65
CA ASP A 190 16.29 8.26 16.37
C ASP A 190 16.37 8.63 14.89
N TRP A 191 15.43 8.17 14.05
CA TRP A 191 15.56 8.32 12.60
C TRP A 191 14.83 9.56 12.07
N PRO A 192 15.57 10.60 11.60
CA PRO A 192 14.98 11.87 11.19
C PRO A 192 14.08 11.76 9.95
N ASP A 193 14.28 10.74 9.12
CA ASP A 193 13.47 10.54 7.92
C ASP A 193 12.14 9.81 8.18
N THR A 194 11.76 9.56 9.44
CA THR A 194 10.49 8.89 9.76
C THR A 194 9.30 9.69 9.22
N TRP A 195 9.26 11.00 9.53
CA TRP A 195 8.24 11.91 9.03
C TRP A 195 8.88 12.92 8.08
N LYS A 196 8.37 13.00 6.87
CA LYS A 196 8.71 14.05 5.90
C LYS A 196 7.45 14.69 5.40
N GLY A 197 7.54 15.95 5.01
CA GLY A 197 6.36 16.70 4.65
C GLY A 197 6.66 17.97 3.88
N TYR A 198 5.58 18.69 3.62
CA TYR A 198 5.60 19.97 2.95
C TYR A 198 4.49 20.86 3.53
N ARG A 199 4.64 22.16 3.32
CA ARG A 199 3.68 23.18 3.75
C ARG A 199 2.91 23.72 2.55
N LEU A 200 1.62 23.94 2.73
CA LEU A 200 0.74 24.61 1.77
C LEU A 200 0.80 26.13 1.93
N ASP A 201 0.35 26.84 0.91
CA ASP A 201 0.35 28.32 0.88
C ASP A 201 -0.60 28.91 1.94
N ASP A 202 -1.63 28.18 2.35
CA ASP A 202 -2.56 28.54 3.44
C ASP A 202 -2.03 28.19 4.84
N GLY A 203 -0.80 27.69 4.92
CA GLY A 203 -0.10 27.42 6.17
C GLY A 203 -0.24 25.99 6.71
N LEU A 204 -1.17 25.18 6.17
CA LEU A 204 -1.32 23.78 6.56
C LEU A 204 -0.06 22.97 6.24
N THR A 205 0.30 22.05 7.12
CA THR A 205 1.47 21.17 6.94
C THR A 205 1.01 19.73 6.87
N PHE A 206 1.54 19.00 5.89
CA PHE A 206 1.25 17.58 5.69
C PHE A 206 2.53 16.78 5.74
N GLU A 207 2.54 15.77 6.60
CA GLU A 207 3.64 14.82 6.73
C GLU A 207 3.20 13.41 6.32
N GLY A 208 4.15 12.58 5.91
CA GLY A 208 3.93 11.21 5.50
C GLY A 208 5.03 10.29 6.02
N LEU A 209 4.63 9.10 6.43
CA LEU A 209 5.52 7.98 6.68
C LEU A 209 6.18 7.48 5.37
N PRO A 210 7.25 6.67 5.46
CA PRO A 210 8.13 6.37 4.32
C PRO A 210 7.50 5.68 3.10
N ALA A 211 6.41 4.93 3.27
CA ALA A 211 5.69 4.29 2.18
C ALA A 211 4.71 5.24 1.46
N VAL A 212 4.45 6.42 2.02
CA VAL A 212 3.40 7.33 1.51
C VAL A 212 3.84 8.03 0.23
N PHE A 213 2.94 8.04 -0.75
CA PHE A 213 3.15 8.70 -2.04
C PHE A 213 3.41 10.19 -1.89
N SER A 214 4.41 10.69 -2.63
CA SER A 214 4.75 12.12 -2.71
C SER A 214 4.91 12.80 -1.33
N ARG A 215 5.41 12.08 -0.32
CA ARG A 215 5.52 12.63 1.05
C ARG A 215 6.43 13.86 1.18
N ASP A 216 7.40 14.02 0.28
CA ASP A 216 8.37 15.13 0.33
C ASP A 216 7.89 16.42 -0.36
N ARG A 217 6.83 16.35 -1.18
CA ARG A 217 6.35 17.51 -1.94
C ARG A 217 4.89 17.35 -2.33
N LEU A 218 4.16 18.46 -2.44
CA LEU A 218 2.79 18.43 -2.97
C LEU A 218 2.76 17.88 -4.41
N ASP A 219 2.01 16.81 -4.63
CA ASP A 219 1.75 16.26 -5.96
C ASP A 219 1.07 17.30 -6.87
N GLN A 220 1.47 17.35 -8.14
CA GLN A 220 0.97 18.33 -9.10
C GLN A 220 -0.51 18.11 -9.40
N GLY A 221 -0.97 16.85 -9.48
CA GLY A 221 -2.38 16.51 -9.65
C GLY A 221 -3.21 16.96 -8.45
N THR A 222 -2.79 16.56 -7.25
CA THR A 222 -3.42 17.00 -5.99
C THR A 222 -3.49 18.52 -5.88
N ARG A 223 -2.40 19.26 -6.20
CA ARG A 223 -2.38 20.74 -6.19
C ARG A 223 -3.50 21.34 -7.04
N ARG A 224 -3.76 20.75 -8.22
CA ARG A 224 -4.82 21.20 -9.12
C ARG A 224 -6.22 20.87 -8.62
N LEU A 225 -6.37 19.79 -7.86
CA LEU A 225 -7.66 19.36 -7.34
C LEU A 225 -8.13 20.22 -6.14
N LEU A 226 -7.20 20.70 -5.30
CA LEU A 226 -7.50 21.41 -4.05
C LEU A 226 -8.48 22.60 -4.18
N PRO A 227 -8.36 23.51 -5.17
CA PRO A 227 -9.32 24.61 -5.34
C PRO A 227 -10.77 24.12 -5.60
N TRP A 228 -10.91 22.97 -6.26
CA TRP A 228 -12.21 22.37 -6.56
C TRP A 228 -12.81 21.65 -5.36
N VAL A 229 -11.96 21.04 -4.50
CA VAL A 229 -12.39 20.52 -3.19
C VAL A 229 -13.01 21.66 -2.37
N ALA A 230 -12.33 22.79 -2.24
CA ALA A 230 -12.81 23.95 -1.49
C ALA A 230 -14.19 24.45 -1.98
N ARG A 231 -14.39 24.50 -3.29
CA ARG A 231 -15.69 24.89 -3.89
C ARG A 231 -16.77 23.84 -3.65
N ALA A 232 -16.44 22.56 -3.78
CA ALA A 232 -17.41 21.48 -3.61
C ALA A 232 -17.90 21.39 -2.18
N VAL A 233 -17.03 21.51 -1.17
CA VAL A 233 -17.45 21.38 0.23
C VAL A 233 -18.34 22.53 0.71
N ALA A 234 -18.17 23.73 0.14
CA ALA A 234 -19.02 24.88 0.45
C ALA A 234 -20.49 24.67 0.05
N ALA A 235 -20.74 23.83 -0.96
CA ALA A 235 -22.08 23.55 -1.48
C ALA A 235 -22.69 22.24 -0.93
N LEU A 236 -22.06 21.58 0.04
CA LEU A 236 -22.60 20.37 0.66
C LEU A 236 -23.59 20.70 1.78
N PRO A 237 -24.64 19.87 1.99
CA PRO A 237 -25.52 20.02 3.14
C PRO A 237 -24.76 19.86 4.48
N PRO A 238 -25.34 20.28 5.61
CA PRO A 238 -24.79 19.97 6.93
C PRO A 238 -24.59 18.48 7.11
N GLN A 239 -23.49 18.07 7.75
CA GLN A 239 -23.18 16.67 8.09
C GLN A 239 -23.10 15.73 6.87
N ALA A 240 -22.80 16.26 5.69
CA ALA A 240 -22.62 15.45 4.49
C ALA A 240 -21.49 14.41 4.67
N ARG A 241 -21.68 13.23 4.10
CA ARG A 241 -20.70 12.14 4.08
C ARG A 241 -19.71 12.38 2.95
N MET A 242 -18.44 12.41 3.32
CA MET A 242 -17.33 12.57 2.39
C MET A 242 -16.40 11.35 2.45
N LEU A 243 -15.93 10.92 1.30
CA LEU A 243 -14.91 9.88 1.17
C LEU A 243 -13.66 10.44 0.50
N ASP A 244 -12.50 10.29 1.15
CA ASP A 244 -11.19 10.46 0.52
C ASP A 244 -10.65 9.06 0.13
N LEU A 245 -10.71 8.74 -1.16
CA LEU A 245 -10.38 7.43 -1.70
C LEU A 245 -8.94 7.40 -2.24
N ALA A 246 -8.15 6.43 -1.78
CA ALA A 246 -6.69 6.41 -1.97
C ALA A 246 -6.06 7.69 -1.39
N CYS A 247 -6.39 7.93 -0.12
CA CYS A 247 -6.19 9.23 0.53
C CYS A 247 -4.72 9.64 0.72
N GLY A 248 -3.76 8.70 0.68
CA GLY A 248 -2.35 9.01 0.94
C GLY A 248 -2.17 9.66 2.31
N ASN A 249 -1.54 10.84 2.37
CA ASN A 249 -1.38 11.59 3.62
C ASN A 249 -2.64 12.37 4.06
N GLY A 250 -3.79 12.16 3.40
CA GLY A 250 -5.10 12.74 3.74
C GLY A 250 -5.33 14.17 3.26
N ILE A 251 -4.44 14.71 2.42
CA ILE A 251 -4.46 16.13 2.04
C ILE A 251 -5.79 16.62 1.46
N LEU A 252 -6.47 15.83 0.63
CA LEU A 252 -7.74 16.24 0.02
C LEU A 252 -8.86 16.31 1.06
N GLY A 253 -9.06 15.24 1.83
CA GLY A 253 -10.09 15.17 2.86
C GLY A 253 -9.83 16.11 4.04
N ILE A 254 -8.58 16.29 4.47
CA ILE A 254 -8.26 17.22 5.56
C ILE A 254 -8.46 18.67 5.12
N SER A 255 -8.09 19.03 3.89
CA SER A 255 -8.37 20.37 3.34
C SER A 255 -9.87 20.66 3.25
N ALA A 256 -10.69 19.63 3.05
CA ALA A 256 -12.14 19.74 3.15
C ALA A 256 -12.60 19.96 4.61
N LEU A 257 -12.10 19.17 5.55
CA LEU A 257 -12.48 19.23 6.97
C LEU A 257 -12.07 20.54 7.66
N VAL A 258 -10.94 21.14 7.30
CA VAL A 258 -10.54 22.47 7.80
C VAL A 258 -11.60 23.54 7.48
N ARG A 259 -12.31 23.39 6.34
CA ARG A 259 -13.37 24.31 5.90
C ARG A 259 -14.75 23.93 6.42
N ARG A 260 -14.99 22.63 6.59
CA ARG A 260 -16.26 22.06 7.02
C ARG A 260 -16.00 20.96 8.06
N PRO A 261 -15.77 21.32 9.33
CA PRO A 261 -15.51 20.36 10.41
C PRO A 261 -16.70 19.43 10.70
N ASP A 262 -17.90 19.77 10.21
CA ASP A 262 -19.12 18.99 10.39
C ASP A 262 -19.26 17.79 9.43
N LEU A 263 -18.39 17.65 8.41
CA LEU A 263 -18.48 16.55 7.45
C LEU A 263 -18.19 15.20 8.12
N MET A 264 -18.98 14.19 7.79
CA MET A 264 -18.71 12.80 8.18
C MET A 264 -17.69 12.20 7.22
N ALA A 265 -16.41 12.30 7.56
CA ALA A 265 -15.31 11.90 6.68
C ALA A 265 -14.89 10.43 6.88
N THR A 266 -14.70 9.74 5.76
CA THR A 266 -14.02 8.44 5.69
C THR A 266 -12.79 8.55 4.80
N PHE A 267 -11.65 8.08 5.30
CA PHE A 267 -10.38 7.96 4.59
C PHE A 267 -10.12 6.49 4.28
N VAL A 268 -9.84 6.17 3.02
CA VAL A 268 -9.59 4.80 2.58
C VAL A 268 -8.26 4.73 1.85
N ASP A 269 -7.41 3.79 2.25
CA ASP A 269 -6.16 3.51 1.55
C ASP A 269 -5.77 2.03 1.67
N VAL A 270 -4.98 1.55 0.70
CA VAL A 270 -4.35 0.24 0.75
C VAL A 270 -3.09 0.23 1.61
N SER A 271 -2.52 1.41 1.89
CA SER A 271 -1.36 1.58 2.76
C SER A 271 -1.82 1.95 4.18
N SER A 272 -1.40 1.17 5.16
CA SER A 272 -1.59 1.51 6.57
C SER A 272 -0.75 2.71 6.99
N GLN A 273 0.43 2.92 6.40
CA GLN A 273 1.26 4.11 6.61
C GLN A 273 0.59 5.38 6.08
N ALA A 274 -0.16 5.29 4.96
CA ALA A 274 -0.99 6.39 4.47
C ALA A 274 -2.05 6.76 5.50
N LEU A 275 -2.81 5.79 6.02
CA LEU A 275 -3.83 6.04 7.04
C LEU A 275 -3.27 6.60 8.36
N MET A 276 -2.12 6.09 8.82
CA MET A 276 -1.41 6.66 9.97
C MET A 276 -1.00 8.11 9.72
N SER A 277 -0.56 8.42 8.50
CA SER A 277 -0.17 9.78 8.12
C SER A 277 -1.37 10.72 8.01
N ALA A 278 -2.48 10.26 7.42
CA ALA A 278 -3.72 10.99 7.37
C ALA A 278 -4.28 11.27 8.78
N GLY A 279 -4.25 10.28 9.67
CA GLY A 279 -4.63 10.47 11.09
C GLY A 279 -3.75 11.49 11.81
N HIS A 280 -2.43 11.39 11.65
CA HIS A 280 -1.46 12.36 12.21
C HIS A 280 -1.72 13.78 11.72
N ASN A 281 -1.94 13.96 10.42
CA ASN A 281 -2.21 15.27 9.84
C ASN A 281 -3.59 15.81 10.25
N LEU A 282 -4.61 14.96 10.34
CA LEU A 282 -5.95 15.36 10.78
C LEU A 282 -5.92 15.87 12.22
N ALA A 283 -5.28 15.14 13.14
CA ALA A 283 -5.19 15.52 14.55
C ALA A 283 -4.53 16.89 14.75
N ARG A 284 -3.57 17.26 13.87
CA ARG A 284 -2.89 18.56 13.90
C ARG A 284 -3.70 19.68 13.23
N ALA A 285 -4.32 19.40 12.09
CA ALA A 285 -5.03 20.40 11.30
C ALA A 285 -6.44 20.70 11.82
N CYS A 286 -7.11 19.71 12.39
CA CYS A 286 -8.49 19.79 12.88
C CYS A 286 -8.63 19.12 14.27
N PRO A 287 -8.08 19.71 15.35
CA PRO A 287 -8.21 19.13 16.68
C PRO A 287 -9.68 18.91 17.08
N GLY A 288 -10.01 17.71 17.55
CA GLY A 288 -11.37 17.34 17.97
C GLY A 288 -12.32 16.93 16.85
N VAL A 289 -11.86 16.88 15.60
CA VAL A 289 -12.65 16.32 14.47
C VAL A 289 -12.36 14.83 14.33
N ASP A 290 -13.41 14.02 14.42
CA ASP A 290 -13.34 12.58 14.21
C ASP A 290 -13.54 12.20 12.74
N ALA A 291 -12.83 11.16 12.30
CA ALA A 291 -12.99 10.58 10.97
C ALA A 291 -12.73 9.06 11.02
N ALA A 292 -13.33 8.33 10.06
CA ALA A 292 -13.09 6.90 9.91
C ALA A 292 -11.88 6.63 9.00
N PHE A 293 -10.98 5.72 9.40
CA PHE A 293 -9.80 5.33 8.61
C PHE A 293 -9.84 3.83 8.29
N LEU A 294 -10.04 3.48 7.02
CA LEU A 294 -10.25 2.09 6.58
C LEU A 294 -9.08 1.60 5.72
N HIS A 295 -8.40 0.56 6.19
CA HIS A 295 -7.32 -0.13 5.47
C HIS A 295 -7.93 -1.17 4.52
N GLN A 296 -8.19 -0.77 3.27
CA GLN A 296 -8.99 -1.53 2.32
C GLN A 296 -8.53 -1.34 0.88
N ASP A 297 -8.74 -2.36 0.04
CA ASP A 297 -8.57 -2.26 -1.41
C ASP A 297 -9.84 -1.71 -2.08
N GLY A 298 -9.84 -0.38 -2.24
CA GLY A 298 -10.98 0.35 -2.79
C GLY A 298 -12.18 0.30 -1.84
N LEU A 299 -13.38 0.12 -2.40
CA LEU A 299 -14.65 0.26 -1.66
C LEU A 299 -15.46 -1.05 -1.56
N ALA A 300 -14.79 -2.20 -1.68
CA ALA A 300 -15.44 -3.48 -1.52
C ALA A 300 -15.85 -3.69 -0.05
N GLY A 301 -17.14 -3.62 0.23
CA GLY A 301 -17.68 -3.75 1.60
C GLY A 301 -17.70 -2.45 2.41
N SER A 302 -17.30 -1.30 1.84
CA SER A 302 -17.43 -0.02 2.52
C SER A 302 -18.88 0.47 2.55
N GLU A 303 -19.21 1.19 3.63
CA GLU A 303 -20.48 1.87 3.78
C GLU A 303 -20.59 3.06 2.84
N GLY A 304 -21.83 3.41 2.51
CA GLY A 304 -22.22 4.58 1.74
C GLY A 304 -23.74 4.75 1.88
N PRO A 305 -24.38 5.61 1.08
CA PRO A 305 -23.76 6.40 0.02
C PRO A 305 -23.01 7.66 0.52
N PHE A 306 -22.25 8.32 -0.36
CA PHE A 306 -21.50 9.56 -0.11
C PHE A 306 -21.95 10.71 -0.99
N GLU A 307 -22.09 11.91 -0.44
CA GLU A 307 -22.37 13.14 -1.19
C GLU A 307 -21.13 13.65 -1.95
N LEU A 308 -19.92 13.40 -1.43
CA LEU A 308 -18.67 13.77 -2.07
C LEU A 308 -17.64 12.64 -1.98
N ILE A 309 -17.08 12.25 -3.12
CA ILE A 309 -15.90 11.37 -3.18
C ILE A 309 -14.74 12.17 -3.78
N LEU A 310 -13.58 12.13 -3.14
CA LEU A 310 -12.32 12.73 -3.61
C LEU A 310 -11.40 11.60 -4.06
N LEU A 311 -10.73 11.76 -5.20
CA LEU A 311 -9.85 10.74 -5.74
C LEU A 311 -8.68 11.35 -6.53
N ASN A 312 -7.46 11.02 -6.12
CA ASN A 312 -6.26 11.07 -6.95
C ASN A 312 -5.75 9.63 -7.11
N PRO A 313 -6.14 8.90 -8.17
CA PRO A 313 -5.90 7.48 -8.26
C PRO A 313 -4.40 7.17 -8.49
N PRO A 314 -3.90 6.01 -8.05
CA PRO A 314 -2.51 5.65 -8.23
C PRO A 314 -2.18 5.45 -9.73
N PHE A 315 -1.11 6.11 -10.21
CA PHE A 315 -0.70 6.05 -11.63
C PHE A 315 0.57 5.22 -11.89
N HIS A 316 1.31 4.86 -10.85
CA HIS A 316 2.61 4.20 -10.97
C HIS A 316 2.66 2.93 -10.12
N ASP A 317 2.05 1.85 -10.59
CA ASP A 317 2.41 0.52 -10.12
C ASP A 317 3.10 -0.26 -11.25
N GLY A 318 4.41 -0.43 -11.13
CA GLY A 318 5.17 -1.50 -11.81
C GLY A 318 5.15 -1.59 -13.35
N GLY A 319 4.77 -0.55 -14.10
CA GLY A 319 4.96 -0.48 -15.56
C GLY A 319 3.83 -1.01 -16.46
N ALA A 320 2.69 -1.44 -15.91
CA ALA A 320 1.52 -1.86 -16.72
C ALA A 320 0.15 -1.76 -16.01
N VAL A 321 0.08 -1.20 -14.79
CA VAL A 321 -0.98 -1.55 -13.80
C VAL A 321 -1.87 -0.38 -13.38
N GLY A 322 -1.50 0.88 -13.63
CA GLY A 322 -2.25 2.06 -13.14
C GLY A 322 -3.71 2.13 -13.62
N ASP A 323 -3.96 1.79 -14.89
CA ASP A 323 -5.27 1.99 -15.50
C ASP A 323 -6.37 1.09 -14.93
N HIS A 324 -6.09 -0.20 -14.70
CA HIS A 324 -7.16 -1.09 -14.21
C HIS A 324 -7.53 -0.82 -12.76
N ILE A 325 -6.56 -0.41 -11.92
CA ILE A 325 -6.82 0.00 -10.53
C ILE A 325 -7.68 1.26 -10.57
N ALA A 326 -7.26 2.29 -11.30
CA ALA A 326 -8.02 3.53 -11.41
C ALA A 326 -9.45 3.28 -11.93
N LEU A 327 -9.61 2.51 -13.01
CA LEU A 327 -10.93 2.17 -13.55
C LEU A 327 -11.81 1.39 -12.55
N ARG A 328 -11.21 0.48 -11.77
CA ARG A 328 -11.92 -0.23 -10.70
C ARG A 328 -12.40 0.73 -9.62
N LEU A 329 -11.54 1.65 -9.17
CA LEU A 329 -11.88 2.66 -8.17
C LEU A 329 -12.98 3.59 -8.69
N LEU A 330 -12.94 4.01 -9.96
CA LEU A 330 -13.98 4.84 -10.58
C LEU A 330 -15.34 4.11 -10.62
N ARG A 331 -15.35 2.83 -11.01
CA ARG A 331 -16.57 2.02 -10.98
C ARG A 331 -17.13 1.88 -9.57
N GLN A 332 -16.27 1.62 -8.59
CA GLN A 332 -16.66 1.50 -7.19
C GLN A 332 -17.18 2.83 -6.63
N ALA A 333 -16.53 3.95 -6.93
CA ALA A 333 -17.00 5.28 -6.54
C ALA A 333 -18.40 5.56 -7.12
N ALA A 334 -18.64 5.22 -8.39
CA ALA A 334 -19.96 5.36 -8.99
C ALA A 334 -21.06 4.53 -8.29
N GLN A 335 -20.71 3.41 -7.67
CA GLN A 335 -21.65 2.56 -6.92
C GLN A 335 -21.90 3.06 -5.50
N ARG A 336 -21.13 4.04 -5.02
CA ARG A 336 -21.18 4.57 -3.65
C ARG A 336 -21.58 6.03 -3.57
N LEU A 337 -21.85 6.70 -4.69
CA LEU A 337 -22.41 8.06 -4.66
C LEU A 337 -23.87 8.07 -4.21
N ALA A 338 -24.22 9.06 -3.39
CA ALA A 338 -25.60 9.40 -3.06
C ALA A 338 -26.32 9.96 -4.30
N PRO A 339 -27.66 9.92 -4.34
CA PRO A 339 -28.42 10.71 -5.30
C PRO A 339 -27.97 12.17 -5.26
N GLY A 340 -27.60 12.74 -6.42
CA GLY A 340 -27.04 14.09 -6.51
C GLY A 340 -25.58 14.25 -6.03
N GLY A 341 -24.98 13.20 -5.50
CA GLY A 341 -23.57 13.18 -5.08
C GLY A 341 -22.59 13.30 -6.25
N ARG A 342 -21.35 13.69 -5.94
CA ARG A 342 -20.29 13.92 -6.93
C ARG A 342 -18.96 13.29 -6.56
N LEU A 343 -18.26 12.77 -7.56
CA LEU A 343 -16.85 12.43 -7.55
C LEU A 343 -16.05 13.62 -8.07
N LEU A 344 -15.05 14.08 -7.32
CA LEU A 344 -13.97 14.93 -7.81
C LEU A 344 -12.73 14.08 -8.03
N LEU A 345 -12.21 14.14 -9.26
CA LEU A 345 -11.10 13.32 -9.72
C LEU A 345 -10.04 14.19 -10.39
N VAL A 346 -8.77 13.95 -10.10
CA VAL A 346 -7.67 14.37 -10.97
C VAL A 346 -7.07 13.16 -11.68
N GLY A 347 -6.75 13.32 -12.96
CA GLY A 347 -6.17 12.27 -13.78
C GLY A 347 -5.11 12.79 -14.72
N ASN A 348 -4.12 11.94 -15.03
CA ASN A 348 -3.19 12.23 -16.11
C ASN A 348 -3.92 12.35 -17.46
N ARG A 349 -3.65 13.41 -18.23
CA ARG A 349 -4.32 13.73 -19.50
C ARG A 349 -4.25 12.58 -20.50
N HIS A 350 -3.09 11.91 -20.60
CA HIS A 350 -2.86 10.82 -21.53
C HIS A 350 -3.73 9.56 -21.26
N LEU A 351 -4.31 9.43 -20.06
CA LEU A 351 -5.18 8.30 -19.70
C LEU A 351 -6.61 8.45 -20.21
N GLY A 352 -7.00 9.64 -20.68
CA GLY A 352 -8.27 9.82 -21.38
C GLY A 352 -9.53 9.48 -20.56
N TYR A 353 -9.53 9.72 -19.24
CA TYR A 353 -10.64 9.33 -18.35
C TYR A 353 -12.03 9.83 -18.74
N HIS A 354 -12.15 10.90 -19.52
CA HIS A 354 -13.43 11.40 -20.04
C HIS A 354 -14.29 10.30 -20.70
N ARG A 355 -13.67 9.32 -21.39
CA ARG A 355 -14.39 8.19 -22.02
C ARG A 355 -14.83 7.15 -21.00
N SER A 356 -13.94 6.83 -20.06
CA SER A 356 -14.16 5.81 -19.04
C SER A 356 -15.20 6.24 -18.02
N LEU A 357 -15.20 7.51 -17.60
CA LEU A 357 -16.17 8.07 -16.66
C LEU A 357 -17.60 7.96 -17.20
N ARG A 358 -17.82 8.24 -18.48
CA ARG A 358 -19.15 8.13 -19.12
C ARG A 358 -19.74 6.71 -19.11
N ARG A 359 -18.95 5.69 -18.78
CA ARG A 359 -19.46 4.31 -18.62
C ARG A 359 -20.23 4.11 -17.32
N TRP A 360 -19.92 4.90 -16.28
CA TRP A 360 -20.46 4.70 -14.92
C TRP A 360 -21.15 5.93 -14.34
N PHE A 361 -20.89 7.12 -14.90
CA PHE A 361 -21.45 8.39 -14.46
C PHE A 361 -22.31 8.99 -15.58
N SER A 362 -23.53 9.41 -15.26
CA SER A 362 -24.45 10.04 -16.21
C SER A 362 -24.08 11.50 -16.50
N ARG A 363 -23.43 12.17 -15.54
CA ARG A 363 -22.90 13.53 -15.68
C ARG A 363 -21.39 13.51 -15.53
N VAL A 364 -20.67 14.08 -16.50
CA VAL A 364 -19.20 14.26 -16.44
C VAL A 364 -18.86 15.66 -16.94
N ARG A 365 -18.17 16.44 -16.12
CA ARG A 365 -17.70 17.79 -16.43
C ARG A 365 -16.19 17.87 -16.24
N GLN A 366 -15.51 18.47 -17.20
CA GLN A 366 -14.12 18.89 -17.01
C GLN A 366 -14.15 20.25 -16.30
N LEU A 367 -13.48 20.33 -15.16
CA LEU A 367 -13.44 21.55 -14.33
C LEU A 367 -12.18 22.37 -14.62
N ASP A 368 -11.03 21.71 -14.74
CA ASP A 368 -9.73 22.32 -15.03
C ASP A 368 -8.87 21.35 -15.85
N ALA A 369 -7.87 21.87 -16.57
CA ALA A 369 -6.91 21.05 -17.29
C ALA A 369 -5.61 21.81 -17.61
N ASP A 370 -4.50 21.07 -17.65
CA ASP A 370 -3.22 21.54 -18.18
C ASP A 370 -2.60 20.46 -19.08
N PRO A 371 -1.39 20.66 -19.65
CA PRO A 371 -0.78 19.68 -20.53
C PRO A 371 -0.62 18.27 -19.91
N LYS A 372 -0.52 18.15 -18.58
CA LYS A 372 -0.27 16.89 -17.86
C LYS A 372 -1.50 16.30 -17.19
N PHE A 373 -2.38 17.12 -16.63
CA PHE A 373 -3.48 16.72 -15.75
C PHE A 373 -4.82 17.30 -16.20
N VAL A 374 -5.90 16.60 -15.86
CA VAL A 374 -7.27 17.04 -16.05
C VAL A 374 -8.06 16.79 -14.76
N VAL A 375 -8.81 17.78 -14.31
CA VAL A 375 -9.73 17.68 -13.17
C VAL A 375 -11.14 17.47 -13.69
N PHE A 376 -11.81 16.44 -13.18
CA PHE A 376 -13.17 16.08 -13.52
C PHE A 376 -14.09 16.16 -12.29
N GLU A 377 -15.33 16.57 -12.53
CA GLU A 377 -16.47 16.27 -11.68
C GLU A 377 -17.34 15.23 -12.39
N ALA A 378 -17.72 14.16 -11.69
CA ALA A 378 -18.64 13.16 -12.22
C ALA A 378 -19.75 12.88 -11.21
N GLY A 379 -20.98 12.67 -11.68
CA GLY A 379 -22.14 12.43 -10.82
C GLY A 379 -23.12 11.43 -11.43
N ARG A 380 -24.07 11.00 -10.61
CA ARG A 380 -25.19 10.16 -11.04
C ARG A 380 -26.50 10.94 -10.92
N SER A 381 -27.40 10.64 -11.85
CA SER A 381 -28.77 11.18 -11.88
C SER A 381 -29.57 10.63 -10.72
#